data_AF-A0A812R6L9-F1
#
_entry.id   AF-A0A812R6L9-F1
#
_cell.length_a   1.000
_cell.length_b   1.000
_cell.length_c   1.000
_cell.angle_alpha   90.00
_cell.angle_beta   90.00
_cell.angle_gamma   90.00
#
_symmetry.space_group_name_H-M   'P 1'
#
loop_
_entity.id
_entity.type
_entity.pdbx_description
1 polymer ?
#
loop_
_entity_poly.entity_id
_entity_poly.type
_entity_poly.pdbx_seq_one_letter_code
_entity_poly.pdbx_strand_id
1 'polypeptide(L)'
;MEFLATFGMAAKNMFDYNRENFQFDQEQRQSRELLRQILQLKRFTLFREDIRDLVELTVGKMEMYHLVAALFMESSMALYFEGRIHHIAPPFICGLLFISIASAYMYLLLAVWLSMHASICSHSLGVRLLTRFVRLPVPGMEQMGALNARLADYEKQGVKNMLRVPVVGGGQQWGKPGQRLDAIQEAQE
;
A
#
# COMPACT_ATOMS: atom_id res chain seq x y z
N MET A 1 47.20 39.95 27.55
CA MET A 1 47.38 38.97 26.46
C MET A 1 46.78 37.61 26.82
N GLU A 2 46.93 37.10 28.05
CA GLU A 2 46.39 35.78 28.43
C GLU A 2 44.86 35.68 28.51
N PHE A 3 44.17 36.73 28.95
CA PHE A 3 42.70 36.77 28.97
C PHE A 3 42.06 36.72 27.58
N LEU A 4 42.68 37.32 26.57
CA LEU A 4 42.21 37.28 25.18
C LEU A 4 42.43 35.89 24.55
N ALA A 5 43.53 35.24 24.88
CA ALA A 5 43.84 33.89 24.41
C ALA A 5 42.89 32.85 25.01
N THR A 6 42.58 32.95 26.31
CA THR A 6 41.61 32.06 26.97
C THR A 6 40.18 32.29 26.47
N PHE A 7 39.77 33.55 26.23
CA PHE A 7 38.47 33.85 25.63
C PHE A 7 38.35 33.35 24.19
N GLY A 8 39.42 33.46 23.39
CA GLY A 8 39.47 32.94 22.02
C GLY A 8 39.39 31.41 21.96
N MET A 9 40.07 30.69 22.87
CA MET A 9 39.95 29.24 22.96
C MET A 9 38.57 28.79 23.45
N ALA A 10 37.97 29.50 24.42
CA ALA A 10 36.61 29.20 24.88
C ALA A 10 35.56 29.41 23.78
N ALA A 11 35.66 30.51 23.02
CA ALA A 11 34.77 30.80 21.90
C ALA A 11 34.90 29.76 20.77
N LYS A 12 36.12 29.30 20.48
CA LYS A 12 36.36 28.24 19.49
C LYS A 12 35.73 26.91 19.94
N ASN A 13 35.96 26.49 21.18
CA ASN A 13 35.40 25.25 21.72
C ASN A 13 33.86 25.28 21.74
N MET A 14 33.26 26.43 22.08
CA MET A 14 31.81 26.61 22.02
C MET A 14 31.26 26.56 20.59
N PHE A 15 31.98 27.15 19.63
CA PHE A 15 31.60 27.11 18.22
C PHE A 15 31.65 25.69 17.66
N ASP A 16 32.73 24.95 17.94
CA ASP A 16 32.90 23.57 17.50
C ASP A 16 31.81 22.67 18.11
N TYR A 17 31.49 22.83 19.40
CA TYR A 17 30.39 22.11 20.07
C TYR A 17 29.03 22.36 19.41
N ASN A 18 28.68 23.62 19.14
CA ASN A 18 27.39 23.94 18.51
C ASN A 18 27.31 23.45 17.06
N ARG A 19 28.44 23.43 16.34
CA ARG A 19 28.52 22.89 14.99
C ARG A 19 28.30 21.38 14.98
N GLU A 20 28.95 20.65 15.88
CA GLU A 20 28.76 19.20 16.03
C GLU A 20 27.32 18.86 16.41
N ASN A 21 26.72 19.62 17.34
CA ASN A 21 25.34 19.41 17.75
C ASN A 21 24.36 19.67 16.60
N PHE A 22 24.62 20.68 15.77
CA PHE A 22 23.84 20.92 14.56
C PHE A 22 23.96 19.78 13.55
N GLN A 23 25.18 19.25 13.33
CA GLN A 23 25.40 18.10 12.44
C GLN A 23 24.64 16.87 12.94
N PHE A 24 24.73 16.56 14.23
CA PHE A 24 24.00 15.45 14.84
C PHE A 24 22.48 15.59 14.69
N ASP A 25 21.93 16.78 14.97
CA ASP A 25 20.49 17.06 14.81
C ASP A 25 20.05 16.97 13.33
N GLN A 26 20.94 17.24 12.36
CA GLN A 26 20.65 17.07 10.93
C GLN A 26 20.65 15.59 10.52
N GLU A 27 21.62 14.80 10.99
CA GLU A 27 21.66 13.35 10.73
C GLU A 27 20.41 12.65 11.28
N GLN A 28 19.98 13.01 12.49
CA GLN A 28 18.73 12.49 13.06
C GLN A 28 17.51 12.86 12.22
N ARG A 29 17.47 14.08 11.67
CA ARG A 29 16.37 14.53 10.79
C ARG A 29 16.33 13.75 9.49
N GLN A 30 17.48 13.57 8.84
CA GLN A 30 17.58 12.75 7.62
C GLN A 30 17.15 11.31 7.89
N SER A 31 17.62 10.71 8.99
CA SER A 31 17.23 9.36 9.40
C SER A 31 15.72 9.23 9.61
N ARG A 32 15.10 10.19 10.31
CA ARG A 32 13.65 10.20 10.54
C ARG A 32 12.85 10.28 9.24
N GLU A 33 13.28 11.12 8.30
CA GLU A 33 12.56 11.28 7.03
C GLU A 33 12.74 10.06 6.11
N LEU A 34 13.94 9.48 6.06
CA LEU A 34 14.17 8.21 5.38
C LEU A 34 13.28 7.10 5.96
N LEU A 35 13.16 7.03 7.29
CA LEU A 35 12.30 6.07 7.95
C LEU A 35 10.82 6.29 7.60
N ARG A 36 10.38 7.54 7.50
CA ARG A 36 9.03 7.90 7.05
C ARG A 36 8.77 7.42 5.61
N GLN A 37 9.71 7.64 4.71
CA GLN A 37 9.62 7.15 3.32
C GLN A 37 9.60 5.62 3.25
N ILE A 38 10.42 4.94 4.06
CA ILE A 38 10.42 3.48 4.16
C ILE A 38 9.06 2.95 4.65
N LEU A 39 8.46 3.59 5.67
CA LEU A 39 7.13 3.22 6.13
C LEU A 39 6.05 3.43 5.07
N GLN A 40 6.13 4.53 4.30
CA GLN A 40 5.22 4.76 3.18
C GLN A 40 5.38 3.67 2.10
N LEU A 41 6.61 3.32 1.72
CA LEU A 41 6.87 2.22 0.78
C LEU A 41 6.30 0.89 1.28
N LYS A 42 6.53 0.55 2.56
CA LYS A 42 5.98 -0.66 3.18
C LYS A 42 4.45 -0.68 3.13
N ARG A 43 3.79 0.44 3.41
CA ARG A 43 2.33 0.57 3.30
C ARG A 43 1.84 0.29 1.87
N PHE A 44 2.55 0.81 0.87
CA PHE A 44 2.21 0.54 -0.53
C PHE A 44 2.46 -0.90 -0.94
N THR A 45 3.52 -1.54 -0.43
CA THR A 45 3.76 -2.97 -0.66
C THR A 45 2.63 -3.81 -0.06
N LEU A 46 2.26 -3.55 1.20
CA LEU A 46 1.15 -4.23 1.86
C LEU A 46 -0.16 -4.06 1.09
N PHE A 47 -0.45 -2.84 0.62
CA PHE A 47 -1.64 -2.57 -0.18
C PHE A 47 -1.67 -3.35 -1.51
N ARG A 48 -0.51 -3.62 -2.12
CA ARG A 48 -0.43 -4.46 -3.33
C ARG A 48 -0.69 -5.93 -3.04
N GLU A 49 -0.25 -6.40 -1.88
CA GLU A 49 -0.53 -7.75 -1.39
C GLU A 49 -2.03 -7.90 -1.10
N ASP A 50 -2.64 -6.96 -0.38
CA ASP A 50 -4.08 -6.96 -0.09
C ASP A 50 -4.94 -7.04 -1.36
N ILE A 51 -4.58 -6.32 -2.42
CA ILE A 51 -5.31 -6.39 -3.70
C ILE A 51 -5.19 -7.78 -4.34
N ARG A 52 -4.02 -8.42 -4.26
CA ARG A 52 -3.82 -9.77 -4.80
C ARG A 52 -4.63 -10.77 -4.01
N ASP A 53 -4.58 -10.70 -2.69
CA ASP A 53 -5.28 -11.62 -1.80
C ASP A 53 -6.81 -11.51 -1.98
N LEU A 54 -7.33 -10.28 -2.14
CA LEU A 54 -8.75 -10.06 -2.44
C LEU A 54 -9.17 -10.73 -3.76
N VAL A 55 -8.35 -10.57 -4.81
CA VAL A 55 -8.62 -11.16 -6.13
C VAL A 55 -8.54 -12.68 -6.05
N GLU A 56 -7.50 -13.22 -5.41
CA GLU A 56 -7.31 -14.66 -5.25
C GLU A 56 -8.47 -15.32 -4.49
N LEU A 57 -8.96 -14.68 -3.43
CA LEU A 57 -10.12 -15.16 -2.69
C LEU A 57 -11.40 -15.17 -3.55
N THR A 58 -11.60 -14.17 -4.41
CA THR A 58 -12.75 -14.16 -5.33
C THR A 58 -12.65 -15.25 -6.40
N VAL A 59 -11.46 -15.47 -6.95
CA VAL A 59 -11.20 -16.52 -7.95
C VAL A 59 -11.44 -17.90 -7.34
N GLY A 60 -10.83 -18.18 -6.19
CA GLY A 60 -10.98 -19.47 -5.52
C GLY A 60 -12.44 -19.78 -5.16
N LYS A 61 -13.22 -18.76 -4.79
CA LYS A 61 -14.66 -18.93 -4.54
C LYS A 61 -15.45 -19.26 -5.81
N MET A 62 -15.14 -18.61 -6.94
CA MET A 62 -15.83 -18.91 -8.21
C MET A 62 -15.44 -20.29 -8.74
N GLU A 63 -14.18 -20.70 -8.62
CA GLU A 63 -13.73 -22.05 -8.99
C GLU A 63 -14.45 -23.14 -8.19
N MET A 64 -14.71 -22.90 -6.89
CA MET A 64 -15.51 -23.83 -6.08
C MET A 64 -16.96 -23.95 -6.61
N TYR A 65 -17.59 -22.85 -7.01
CA TYR A 65 -18.92 -22.91 -7.63
C TYR A 65 -18.90 -23.62 -8.98
N HIS A 66 -17.83 -23.43 -9.77
CA HIS A 66 -17.68 -24.11 -11.06
C HIS A 66 -17.57 -25.63 -10.89
N LEU A 67 -16.77 -26.10 -9.92
CA LEU A 67 -16.60 -27.52 -9.61
C LEU A 67 -17.93 -28.15 -9.14
N VAL A 68 -18.61 -27.51 -8.19
CA VAL A 68 -19.88 -28.03 -7.66
C VAL A 68 -20.94 -28.07 -8.77
N ALA A 69 -21.03 -27.02 -9.60
CA ALA A 69 -21.97 -27.00 -10.71
C ALA A 69 -21.65 -28.08 -11.77
N ALA A 70 -20.38 -28.36 -12.05
CA ALA A 70 -19.97 -29.43 -12.96
C ALA A 70 -20.39 -30.83 -12.46
N LEU A 71 -20.22 -31.12 -11.17
CA LEU A 71 -20.64 -32.40 -10.57
C LEU A 71 -22.17 -32.60 -10.62
N PHE A 72 -22.94 -31.55 -10.33
CA PHE A 72 -24.40 -31.62 -10.45
C PHE A 72 -24.85 -31.71 -11.91
N MET A 73 -24.11 -31.10 -12.84
CA MET A 73 -24.39 -31.20 -14.27
C MET A 73 -24.19 -32.63 -14.78
N GLU A 74 -23.12 -33.32 -14.36
CA GLU A 74 -22.92 -34.74 -14.65
C GLU A 74 -24.03 -35.62 -14.05
N SER A 75 -24.39 -35.37 -12.79
CA SER A 75 -25.45 -36.13 -12.09
C SER A 75 -26.81 -35.99 -12.77
N SER A 76 -27.17 -34.77 -13.20
CA SER A 76 -28.41 -34.51 -13.93
C SER A 76 -28.42 -35.14 -15.33
N MET A 77 -27.27 -35.20 -16.00
CA MET A 77 -27.11 -35.90 -17.28
C MET A 77 -27.29 -37.41 -17.13
N ALA A 78 -26.72 -38.02 -16.08
CA ALA A 78 -26.88 -39.44 -15.79
C ALA A 78 -28.35 -39.81 -15.52
N LEU A 79 -29.05 -39.00 -14.72
CA LEU A 79 -30.49 -39.19 -14.45
C LEU A 79 -31.34 -39.07 -15.72
N TYR A 80 -30.93 -38.25 -16.69
CA TYR A 80 -31.65 -38.08 -17.95
C TYR A 80 -31.58 -39.33 -18.84
N PHE A 81 -30.42 -39.98 -18.94
CA PHE A 81 -30.24 -41.18 -19.79
C PHE A 81 -30.59 -42.49 -19.10
N GLU A 82 -30.28 -42.63 -17.82
CA GLU A 82 -30.42 -43.91 -17.09
C GLU A 82 -31.72 -44.00 -16.27
N GLY A 83 -32.53 -42.93 -16.24
CA GLY A 83 -33.77 -42.86 -15.47
C GLY A 83 -34.81 -43.93 -15.88
N ARG A 84 -34.85 -45.06 -15.16
CA ARG A 84 -35.76 -46.18 -15.41
C ARG A 84 -37.19 -45.94 -14.91
N ILE A 85 -37.86 -44.90 -15.39
CA ILE A 85 -39.22 -44.53 -14.93
C ILE A 85 -40.32 -44.98 -15.90
N HIS A 86 -39.93 -45.38 -17.13
CA HIS A 86 -40.84 -45.78 -18.21
C HIS A 86 -41.78 -46.96 -17.89
N HIS A 87 -41.47 -47.79 -16.89
CA HIS A 87 -42.26 -49.00 -16.60
C HIS A 87 -43.34 -48.81 -15.52
N ILE A 88 -43.34 -47.68 -14.80
CA ILE A 88 -44.17 -47.52 -13.59
C ILE A 88 -45.16 -46.35 -13.71
N ALA A 89 -44.83 -45.30 -14.48
CA ALA A 89 -45.61 -44.06 -14.51
C ALA A 89 -46.35 -43.83 -15.84
N PRO A 90 -47.52 -43.16 -15.82
CA PRO A 90 -48.21 -42.74 -17.04
C PRO A 90 -47.36 -41.72 -17.84
N PRO A 91 -47.47 -41.72 -19.18
CA PRO A 91 -46.51 -41.07 -20.08
C PRO A 91 -46.41 -39.54 -19.90
N PHE A 92 -47.47 -38.87 -19.46
CA PHE A 92 -47.45 -37.42 -19.22
C PHE A 92 -46.55 -37.02 -18.04
N ILE A 93 -46.44 -37.87 -17.01
CA ILE A 93 -45.57 -37.62 -15.85
C ILE A 93 -44.09 -37.77 -16.25
N CYS A 94 -43.79 -38.77 -17.09
CA CYS A 94 -42.45 -38.94 -17.65
C CYS A 94 -42.01 -37.70 -18.43
N GLY A 95 -42.90 -37.14 -19.27
CA GLY A 95 -42.62 -35.91 -20.01
C GLY A 95 -42.30 -34.71 -19.11
N LEU A 96 -43.10 -34.49 -18.05
CA LEU A 96 -42.86 -33.42 -17.07
C LEU A 96 -41.53 -33.60 -16.32
N LEU A 97 -41.17 -34.83 -15.97
CA LEU A 97 -39.89 -35.13 -15.33
C LEU A 97 -38.71 -34.79 -16.26
N PHE A 98 -38.73 -35.24 -17.52
CA PHE A 98 -37.66 -34.95 -18.48
C PHE A 98 -37.50 -33.45 -18.74
N ILE A 99 -38.60 -32.70 -18.84
CA ILE A 99 -38.56 -31.22 -18.96
C ILE A 99 -37.96 -30.59 -17.70
N SER A 100 -38.31 -31.09 -16.51
CA SER A 100 -37.74 -30.57 -15.26
C SER A 100 -36.23 -30.81 -15.16
N ILE A 101 -35.75 -32.00 -15.54
CA ILE A 101 -34.32 -32.35 -15.56
C ILE A 101 -33.58 -31.52 -16.61
N ALA A 102 -34.15 -31.37 -17.82
CA ALA A 102 -33.58 -30.53 -18.86
C ALA A 102 -33.51 -29.06 -18.43
N SER A 103 -34.52 -28.54 -17.73
CA SER A 103 -34.50 -27.17 -17.19
C SER A 103 -33.43 -27.00 -16.11
N ALA A 104 -33.28 -27.97 -15.21
CA ALA A 104 -32.23 -27.95 -14.19
C ALA A 104 -30.82 -27.96 -14.81
N TYR A 105 -30.62 -28.77 -15.85
CA TYR A 105 -29.37 -28.80 -16.61
C TYR A 105 -29.04 -27.42 -17.23
N MET A 106 -30.02 -26.75 -17.83
CA MET A 106 -29.81 -25.40 -18.41
C MET A 106 -29.46 -24.36 -17.34
N TYR A 107 -30.05 -24.42 -16.14
CA TYR A 107 -29.69 -23.56 -15.03
C TYR A 107 -28.26 -23.82 -14.52
N LEU A 108 -27.84 -25.09 -14.45
CA LEU A 108 -26.47 -25.46 -14.07
C LEU A 108 -25.45 -24.99 -15.11
N LEU A 109 -25.77 -25.10 -16.40
CA LEU A 109 -24.93 -24.58 -17.48
C LEU A 109 -24.76 -23.05 -17.38
N LEU A 110 -25.84 -22.31 -17.11
CA LEU A 110 -25.76 -20.87 -16.87
C LEU A 110 -24.90 -20.52 -15.64
N ALA A 111 -25.01 -21.30 -14.56
CA ALA A 111 -24.18 -21.10 -13.37
C ALA A 111 -22.68 -21.31 -13.67
N VAL A 112 -22.35 -22.35 -14.44
CA VAL A 112 -20.98 -22.61 -14.92
C VAL A 112 -20.45 -21.46 -15.76
N TRP A 113 -21.26 -20.96 -16.69
CA TRP A 113 -20.90 -19.84 -17.57
C TRP A 113 -20.64 -18.55 -16.77
N LEU A 114 -21.55 -18.21 -15.85
CA LEU A 114 -21.43 -17.00 -15.03
C LEU A 114 -20.23 -17.09 -14.08
N SER A 115 -19.96 -18.26 -13.49
CA SER A 115 -18.79 -18.47 -12.66
C SER A 115 -17.48 -18.28 -13.45
N MET A 116 -17.41 -18.85 -14.66
CA MET A 116 -16.25 -18.68 -15.54
C MET A 116 -16.03 -17.21 -15.92
N HIS A 117 -17.10 -16.49 -16.27
CA HIS A 117 -17.02 -15.07 -16.59
C HIS A 117 -16.56 -14.23 -15.39
N ALA A 118 -17.10 -14.50 -14.20
CA ALA A 118 -16.72 -13.80 -12.97
C ALA A 118 -15.25 -14.01 -12.61
N SER A 119 -14.72 -15.23 -12.78
CA SER A 119 -13.30 -15.54 -12.57
C SER A 119 -12.41 -14.71 -13.52
N ILE A 120 -12.69 -14.71 -14.82
CA ILE A 120 -11.92 -13.95 -15.82
C ILE A 120 -11.99 -12.43 -15.53
N CYS A 121 -13.18 -11.91 -15.19
CA CYS A 121 -13.35 -10.51 -14.82
C CYS A 121 -12.52 -10.13 -13.60
N SER A 122 -12.53 -10.95 -12.54
CA SER A 122 -11.78 -10.67 -11.30
C SER A 122 -10.26 -10.60 -11.54
N HIS A 123 -9.69 -11.49 -12.35
CA HIS A 123 -8.29 -11.44 -12.75
C HIS A 123 -7.95 -10.17 -13.53
N SER A 124 -8.78 -9.81 -14.53
CA SER A 124 -8.54 -8.61 -15.34
C SER A 124 -8.62 -7.32 -14.52
N LEU A 125 -9.53 -7.27 -13.55
CA LEU A 125 -9.67 -6.14 -12.62
C LEU A 125 -8.50 -6.06 -11.65
N GLY A 126 -8.03 -7.20 -11.12
CA GLY A 126 -6.84 -7.25 -10.27
C GLY A 126 -5.63 -6.65 -10.96
N VAL A 127 -5.33 -7.10 -12.19
CA VAL A 127 -4.20 -6.55 -12.97
C VAL A 127 -4.39 -5.05 -13.24
N ARG A 128 -5.60 -4.60 -13.55
CA ARG A 128 -5.89 -3.18 -13.77
C ARG A 128 -5.69 -2.33 -12.51
N LEU A 129 -6.05 -2.84 -11.33
CA LEU A 129 -5.81 -2.17 -10.05
C LEU A 129 -4.31 -2.00 -9.78
N LEU A 130 -3.54 -3.08 -9.93
CA LEU A 130 -2.09 -3.11 -9.72
C LEU A 130 -1.30 -2.23 -10.69
N THR A 131 -1.78 -2.04 -11.92
CA THR A 131 -1.08 -1.28 -12.98
C THR A 131 -1.49 0.18 -13.06
N ARG A 132 -2.79 0.50 -12.90
CA ARG A 132 -3.30 1.86 -13.13
C ARG A 132 -3.40 2.68 -11.85
N PHE A 133 -3.77 2.05 -10.74
CA PHE A 133 -4.14 2.76 -9.51
C PHE A 133 -3.04 2.74 -8.45
N VAL A 134 -2.25 1.66 -8.37
CA VAL A 134 -1.15 1.58 -7.38
C VAL A 134 0.16 2.08 -7.98
N ARG A 135 0.37 3.40 -7.91
CA ARG A 135 1.65 4.03 -8.26
C ARG A 135 2.50 4.25 -7.01
N LEU A 136 3.83 4.16 -7.15
CA LEU A 136 4.77 4.41 -6.06
C LEU A 136 4.79 5.90 -5.71
N PRO A 137 4.83 6.27 -4.41
CA PRO A 137 5.10 7.63 -4.00
C PRO A 137 6.60 7.91 -4.24
N VAL A 138 6.92 8.62 -5.32
CA VAL A 138 8.29 9.06 -5.58
C VAL A 138 8.46 10.43 -4.93
N PRO A 139 9.40 10.60 -3.99
CA PRO A 139 9.66 11.92 -3.41
C PRO A 139 10.14 12.87 -4.51
N GLY A 140 9.57 14.08 -4.52
CA GLY A 140 9.95 15.12 -5.48
C GLY A 140 11.41 15.55 -5.28
N MET A 141 12.03 16.04 -6.35
CA MET A 141 13.40 16.59 -6.29
C MET A 141 13.51 17.74 -5.29
N GLU A 142 12.44 18.49 -5.06
CA GLU A 142 12.39 19.55 -4.04
C GLU A 142 12.43 18.99 -2.61
N GLN A 143 11.74 17.88 -2.36
CA GLN A 143 11.77 17.20 -1.07
C GLN A 143 13.16 16.60 -0.79
N MET A 144 13.80 16.03 -1.82
CA MET A 144 15.21 15.59 -1.72
C MET A 144 16.16 16.76 -1.51
N GLY A 145 15.93 17.89 -2.19
CA GLY A 145 16.72 19.12 -2.03
C GLY A 145 16.60 19.73 -0.64
N ALA A 146 15.43 19.61 0.00
CA ALA A 146 15.19 20.06 1.38
C ALA A 146 15.88 19.17 2.44
N LEU A 147 16.14 17.90 2.11
CA LEU A 147 16.86 16.95 2.97
C LEU A 147 18.39 17.14 2.93
N ASN A 148 18.90 17.73 1.85
CA ASN A 148 20.33 18.05 1.73
C ASN A 148 20.72 19.17 2.70
N ALA A 149 21.34 18.80 3.82
CA ALA A 149 21.86 19.74 4.80
C ALA A 149 23.07 20.48 4.21
N ARG A 150 22.94 21.81 4.02
CA ARG A 150 24.07 22.66 3.62
C ARG A 150 24.66 23.34 4.85
N LEU A 151 25.99 23.42 4.93
CA LEU A 151 26.70 24.22 5.95
C LEU A 151 26.26 25.69 5.93
N ALA A 152 25.87 26.21 4.76
CA ALA A 152 25.28 27.54 4.62
C ALA A 152 23.99 27.72 5.46
N ASP A 153 23.27 26.66 5.79
CA ASP A 153 22.06 26.73 6.62
C ASP A 153 22.37 26.80 8.12
N TYR A 154 23.58 26.43 8.53
CA TYR A 154 24.10 26.70 9.89
C TYR A 154 24.46 28.19 10.02
N GLU A 155 25.15 28.75 9.03
CA GLU A 155 25.60 30.16 9.03
C GLU A 155 24.43 31.15 8.99
N LYS A 156 23.33 30.80 8.31
CA LYS A 156 22.11 31.62 8.24
C LYS A 156 21.38 31.78 9.58
N GLN A 157 21.70 30.99 10.61
CA GLN A 157 21.00 31.02 11.90
C GLN A 157 21.50 32.12 12.84
N GLY A 158 22.56 32.84 12.44
CA GLY A 158 23.08 34.02 13.13
C GLY A 158 24.06 33.70 14.26
N VAL A 159 24.92 34.68 14.55
CA VAL A 159 26.06 34.57 15.48
C VAL A 159 25.62 34.19 16.91
N LYS A 160 24.43 34.61 17.33
CA LYS A 160 23.85 34.31 18.64
C LYS A 160 23.57 32.80 18.86
N ASN A 161 23.18 32.10 17.79
CA ASN A 161 22.91 30.66 17.86
C ASN A 161 24.17 29.83 17.60
N MET A 162 25.17 30.40 16.90
CA MET A 162 26.47 29.76 16.64
C MET A 162 27.38 29.71 17.88
N LEU A 163 27.26 30.69 18.80
CA LEU A 163 28.11 30.83 20.00
C LEU A 163 27.31 30.65 21.30
N ARG A 164 26.43 29.66 21.33
CA ARG A 164 25.60 29.35 22.51
C ARG A 164 26.40 28.65 23.61
N VAL A 165 26.13 29.00 24.86
CA VAL A 165 26.67 28.33 26.05
C VAL A 165 25.85 27.06 26.33
N PRO A 166 26.49 25.89 26.52
CA PRO A 166 25.79 24.66 26.86
C PRO A 166 24.95 24.82 28.15
N VAL A 167 23.76 24.20 28.20
CA VAL A 167 22.88 24.06 29.39
C VAL A 167 22.14 25.32 29.88
N VAL A 168 22.69 26.54 29.71
CA VAL A 168 22.09 27.78 30.25
C VAL A 168 20.98 28.37 29.36
N GLY A 169 20.89 27.94 28.10
CA GLY A 169 19.87 28.41 27.15
C GLY A 169 18.68 27.44 27.02
N GLY A 170 17.45 27.96 27.12
CA GLY A 170 16.19 27.19 27.00
C GLY A 170 16.00 26.37 25.71
N GLY A 171 14.92 25.58 25.67
CA GLY A 171 14.60 24.57 24.64
C GLY A 171 15.11 24.87 23.22
N GLN A 172 15.92 23.96 22.71
CA GLN A 172 16.57 24.03 21.40
C GLN A 172 15.52 23.83 20.29
N GLN A 173 15.20 24.88 19.54
CA GLN A 173 14.29 24.82 18.40
C GLN A 173 15.04 25.34 17.16
N TRP A 174 15.90 24.49 16.60
CA TRP A 174 16.49 24.75 15.29
C TRP A 174 15.37 24.86 14.26
N GLY A 175 15.43 25.87 13.39
CA GLY A 175 14.46 26.28 12.37
C GLY A 175 13.24 25.38 12.19
N LYS A 176 12.05 25.97 12.38
CA LYS A 176 10.74 25.29 12.39
C LYS A 176 10.70 24.03 11.51
N PRO A 177 10.47 22.86 12.10
CA PRO A 177 10.44 21.59 11.37
C PRO A 177 9.29 21.62 10.36
N GLY A 178 9.51 21.02 9.19
CA GLY A 178 8.41 20.65 8.28
C GLY A 178 7.75 21.78 7.50
N GLN A 179 7.85 23.06 7.89
CA GLN A 179 7.07 24.14 7.28
C GLN A 179 7.23 24.28 5.75
N ARG A 180 8.37 23.84 5.19
CA ARG A 180 8.61 23.80 3.74
C ARG A 180 8.16 22.49 3.07
N LEU A 181 8.13 21.37 3.79
CA LEU A 181 7.70 20.05 3.30
C LEU A 181 6.18 19.88 3.44
N ASP A 182 5.60 20.33 4.55
CA ASP A 182 4.17 20.31 4.83
C ASP A 182 3.44 21.25 3.86
N ALA A 183 4.00 22.43 3.56
CA ALA A 183 3.45 23.35 2.54
C ALA A 183 3.55 22.80 1.10
N ILE A 184 4.48 21.89 0.81
CA ILE A 184 4.59 21.22 -0.49
C ILE A 184 3.63 20.01 -0.54
N GLN A 185 3.44 19.30 0.57
CA GLN A 185 2.46 18.21 0.66
C GLN A 185 1.01 18.73 0.56
N GLU A 186 0.66 19.85 1.20
CA GLU A 186 -0.64 20.52 1.06
C GLU A 186 -0.89 21.07 -0.36
N ALA A 187 0.16 21.34 -1.15
CA ALA A 187 0.03 21.77 -2.53
C ALA A 187 -0.10 20.61 -3.54
N GLN A 188 0.09 19.37 -3.09
CA GLN A 188 0.02 18.16 -3.94
C GLN A 188 -1.21 17.28 -3.66
N GLU A 189 -1.98 17.55 -2.60
CA GLU A 189 -3.35 17.04 -2.41
C GLU A 189 -4.36 17.87 -3.21
#